data_AF-A0A1S1Y3C8-F1
#
_entry.id   AF-A0A1S1Y3C8-F1
#
_cell.length_a   1.000
_cell.length_b   1.000
_cell.length_c   1.000
_cell.angle_alpha   90.00
_cell.angle_beta   90.00
_cell.angle_gamma   90.00
#
_symmetry.space_group_name_H-M   'P 1'
#
loop_
_entity.id
_entity.type
_entity.pdbx_description
1 polymer ?
#
loop_
_entity_poly.entity_id
_entity_poly.type
_entity_poly.pdbx_seq_one_letter_code
_entity_poly.pdbx_strand_id
1 'polypeptide(L)'
;MGRNTTNWIKFWGILAMLLAGTVLAKSSNSPSYVTGKAKKLYSVIFGIVVEVNGSVRSVRVARVTDPISGGVAPVDVSVPPVYVDAAKKFILDKGYSPKLDNGKPVEFYTYFFYDPANPNVLITETK
;
A
#
# COMPACT_ATOMS: atom_id res chain seq x y z
N MET A 1 -64.56 -12.00 -27.93
CA MET A 1 -65.29 -10.77 -28.36
C MET A 1 -65.33 -9.84 -27.16
N GLY A 2 -64.93 -8.57 -27.20
CA GLY A 2 -64.49 -7.71 -28.29
C GLY A 2 -63.62 -6.58 -27.73
N ARG A 3 -62.83 -6.00 -28.63
CA ARG A 3 -62.03 -4.77 -28.43
C ARG A 3 -62.97 -3.58 -28.32
N ASN A 4 -62.51 -2.49 -27.70
CA ASN A 4 -62.73 -1.09 -28.12
C ASN A 4 -61.73 -0.22 -27.33
N THR A 5 -60.56 0.15 -27.87
CA THR A 5 -60.29 1.33 -28.72
C THR A 5 -60.86 2.64 -28.19
N THR A 6 -60.00 3.56 -27.78
CA THR A 6 -59.97 4.94 -28.31
C THR A 6 -58.57 5.53 -28.07
N ASN A 7 -57.83 5.69 -29.16
CA ASN A 7 -56.64 6.53 -29.26
C ASN A 7 -57.09 7.98 -29.37
N TRP A 8 -56.51 8.91 -28.60
CA TRP A 8 -56.47 10.31 -29.01
C TRP A 8 -55.13 10.96 -28.65
N ILE A 9 -54.21 10.85 -29.61
CA ILE A 9 -53.41 11.94 -30.17
C ILE A 9 -52.89 13.00 -29.18
N LYS A 10 -51.58 12.87 -28.90
CA LYS A 10 -50.50 13.87 -28.99
C LYS A 10 -50.73 15.21 -28.27
N PHE A 11 -49.80 15.60 -27.40
CA PHE A 11 -48.71 16.54 -27.71
C PHE A 11 -48.03 17.09 -26.43
N TRP A 12 -46.70 17.32 -26.52
CA TRP A 12 -45.81 18.08 -25.63
C TRP A 12 -45.26 17.40 -24.36
N GLY A 13 -43.92 17.36 -24.28
CA GLY A 13 -43.22 17.26 -23.00
C GLY A 13 -42.13 16.20 -22.95
N ILE A 14 -41.08 16.34 -23.76
CA ILE A 14 -39.79 15.73 -23.44
C ILE A 14 -39.31 16.41 -22.15
N LEU A 15 -39.39 15.72 -21.01
CA LEU A 15 -38.62 16.07 -19.82
C LEU A 15 -37.63 14.94 -19.58
N ALA A 16 -36.44 15.13 -20.14
CA ALA A 16 -35.26 14.35 -19.82
C ALA A 16 -34.92 14.61 -18.33
N MET A 17 -35.32 13.72 -17.43
CA MET A 17 -34.75 13.67 -16.09
C MET A 17 -33.36 13.07 -16.21
N LEU A 18 -32.39 13.97 -16.29
CA LEU A 18 -30.97 13.72 -16.16
C LEU A 18 -30.72 13.12 -14.76
N LEU A 19 -30.60 11.79 -14.67
CA LEU A 19 -30.04 11.12 -13.51
C LEU A 19 -28.54 11.43 -13.46
N ALA A 20 -28.18 12.56 -12.86
CA ALA A 20 -26.82 12.87 -12.48
C ALA A 20 -26.42 11.93 -11.34
N GLY A 21 -25.92 10.74 -11.70
CA GLY A 21 -25.19 9.89 -10.78
C GLY A 21 -23.93 10.63 -10.33
N THR A 22 -23.92 11.14 -9.11
CA THR A 22 -22.72 11.67 -8.48
C THR A 22 -21.77 10.50 -8.24
N VAL A 23 -20.83 10.29 -9.15
CA VAL A 23 -19.65 9.48 -8.87
C VAL A 23 -18.87 10.24 -7.79
N LEU A 24 -18.93 9.77 -6.54
CA LEU A 24 -17.97 10.15 -5.53
C LEU A 24 -16.60 9.66 -6.02
N ALA A 25 -15.88 10.54 -6.72
CA ALA A 25 -14.48 10.32 -7.04
C ALA A 25 -13.75 10.18 -5.69
N LYS A 26 -13.40 8.94 -5.34
CA LYS A 26 -12.48 8.67 -4.24
C LYS A 26 -11.20 9.43 -4.55
N SER A 27 -10.95 10.49 -3.79
CA SER A 27 -9.71 11.24 -3.87
C SER A 27 -8.55 10.26 -3.60
N SER A 28 -7.90 9.83 -4.67
CA SER A 28 -6.60 9.18 -4.58
C SER A 28 -5.62 10.29 -4.27
N ASN A 29 -5.34 10.50 -2.98
CA ASN A 29 -4.13 11.19 -2.56
C ASN A 29 -2.94 10.27 -2.89
N SER A 30 -2.66 10.09 -4.19
CA SER A 30 -1.37 9.60 -4.64
C SER A 30 -0.37 10.70 -4.28
N PRO A 31 0.63 10.44 -3.43
CA PRO A 31 1.59 11.47 -3.05
C PRO A 31 2.22 12.02 -4.33
N SER A 32 1.96 13.31 -4.57
CA SER A 32 2.53 14.05 -5.70
C SER A 32 4.01 14.20 -5.43
N TYR A 33 4.77 13.34 -6.07
CA TYR A 33 6.22 13.28 -6.06
C TYR A 33 6.81 14.56 -6.69
N VAL A 34 6.95 15.64 -5.91
CA VAL A 34 7.56 16.92 -6.32
C VAL A 34 8.93 16.69 -6.99
N THR A 35 9.07 17.18 -8.21
CA THR A 35 10.30 17.13 -9.02
C THR A 35 11.17 18.34 -8.65
N GLY A 36 12.40 18.13 -8.18
CA GLY A 36 13.35 19.24 -7.97
C GLY A 36 14.44 19.03 -6.90
N LYS A 37 14.28 18.10 -5.96
CA LYS A 37 15.37 17.64 -5.08
C LYS A 37 15.65 16.18 -5.39
N ALA A 38 16.92 15.78 -5.45
CA ALA A 38 17.30 14.38 -5.59
C ALA A 38 16.58 13.59 -4.49
N LYS A 39 15.57 12.80 -4.87
CA LYS A 39 14.80 12.00 -3.93
C LYS A 39 15.71 10.93 -3.41
N LYS A 40 16.09 11.04 -2.13
CA LYS A 40 16.66 9.91 -1.43
C LYS A 40 15.51 8.95 -1.17
N LEU A 41 15.67 7.70 -1.56
CA LEU A 41 14.76 6.63 -1.25
C LEU A 41 15.62 5.50 -0.72
N TYR A 42 15.34 5.06 0.49
CA TYR A 42 16.08 3.97 1.10
C TYR A 42 15.24 2.70 1.09
N SER A 43 15.85 1.56 0.83
CA SER A 43 15.24 0.26 1.11
C SER A 43 15.65 -0.16 2.51
N VAL A 44 14.68 -0.34 3.40
CA VAL A 44 14.89 -0.82 4.76
C VAL A 44 14.50 -2.29 4.80
N ILE A 45 15.48 -3.16 4.97
CA ILE A 45 15.31 -4.60 5.03
C ILE A 45 15.04 -4.99 6.48
N PHE A 46 13.95 -5.72 6.70
CA PHE A 46 13.54 -6.24 8.00
C PHE A 46 13.78 -7.75 8.07
N GLY A 47 14.47 -8.19 9.12
CA GLY A 47 14.54 -9.59 9.52
C GLY A 47 13.35 -9.95 10.38
N ILE A 48 12.65 -11.03 10.03
CA ILE A 48 11.42 -11.49 10.68
C ILE A 48 11.58 -12.95 11.08
N VAL A 49 11.21 -13.28 12.32
CA VAL A 49 11.03 -14.66 12.79
C VAL A 49 9.58 -14.84 13.20
N VAL A 50 8.93 -15.83 12.61
CA VAL A 50 7.54 -16.22 12.94
C VAL A 50 7.56 -17.63 13.49
N GLU A 51 7.01 -17.80 14.68
CA GLU A 51 6.91 -19.07 15.39
C GLU A 51 5.94 -20.03 14.69
N VAL A 52 6.04 -21.33 15.00
CA VAL A 52 5.22 -22.38 14.36
C VAL A 52 3.71 -22.13 14.51
N ASN A 53 3.30 -21.44 15.58
CA ASN A 53 1.91 -21.04 15.84
C ASN A 53 1.44 -19.79 15.04
N GLY A 54 2.29 -19.24 14.16
CA GLY A 54 1.99 -18.04 13.38
C GLY A 54 2.23 -16.71 14.13
N SER A 55 2.66 -16.74 15.39
CA SER A 55 2.99 -15.52 16.12
C SER A 55 4.35 -14.97 15.69
N VAL A 56 4.44 -13.66 15.50
CA VAL A 56 5.70 -12.99 15.17
C VAL A 56 6.55 -12.87 16.44
N ARG A 57 7.67 -13.58 16.50
CA ARG A 57 8.61 -13.54 17.63
C ARG A 57 9.53 -12.32 17.58
N SER A 58 10.02 -11.96 16.40
CA SER A 58 10.92 -10.82 16.27
C SER A 58 10.81 -10.13 14.92
N VAL A 59 10.92 -8.79 14.95
CA VAL A 59 11.08 -7.92 13.79
C VAL A 59 12.21 -6.94 14.08
N ARG A 60 13.27 -6.94 13.26
CA ARG A 60 14.42 -6.03 13.40
C ARG A 60 14.80 -5.42 12.06
N VAL A 61 15.35 -4.22 12.08
CA VAL A 61 16.04 -3.67 10.90
C VAL A 61 17.34 -4.47 10.72
N ALA A 62 17.47 -5.13 9.57
CA ALA A 62 18.63 -5.94 9.23
C ALA A 62 19.63 -5.15 8.37
N ARG A 63 19.15 -4.28 7.49
CA ARG A 63 19.98 -3.48 6.58
C ARG A 63 19.21 -2.28 6.04
N VAL A 64 19.92 -1.22 5.71
CA VAL A 64 19.41 -0.10 4.91
C VAL A 64 20.27 0.03 3.66
N THR A 65 19.67 0.19 2.48
CA THR A 65 20.39 0.42 1.22
C THR A 65 19.81 1.63 0.48
N ASP A 66 20.61 2.23 -0.40
CA ASP A 66 20.19 3.29 -1.33
C ASP A 66 20.02 2.70 -2.74
N PRO A 67 18.84 2.20 -3.12
CA PRO A 67 18.59 1.65 -4.45
C PRO A 67 18.82 2.65 -5.59
N ILE A 68 18.69 3.96 -5.34
CA ILE A 68 18.84 4.99 -6.38
C ILE A 68 20.31 5.18 -6.75
N SER A 69 21.21 5.02 -5.77
CA SER A 69 22.66 5.05 -6.00
C SER A 69 23.18 3.92 -6.90
N GLY A 70 22.34 2.91 -7.20
CA GLY A 70 22.72 1.71 -7.97
C GLY A 70 23.55 0.71 -7.16
N GLY A 71 23.88 1.01 -5.90
CA GLY A 71 24.60 0.14 -5.00
C GLY A 71 23.69 -0.77 -4.16
N VAL A 72 24.14 -1.99 -3.88
CA VAL A 72 23.55 -2.88 -2.87
C VAL A 72 24.27 -2.80 -1.51
N ALA A 73 25.28 -1.94 -1.43
CA ALA A 73 26.04 -1.72 -0.21
C ALA A 73 25.12 -1.15 0.89
N PRO A 74 25.28 -1.60 2.15
CA PRO A 74 24.63 -0.96 3.28
C PRO A 74 25.02 0.52 3.36
N VAL A 75 24.05 1.37 3.66
CA VAL A 75 24.28 2.78 3.94
C VAL A 75 24.05 3.06 5.41
N ASP A 76 24.87 3.95 5.98
CA ASP A 76 24.73 4.37 7.37
C ASP A 76 23.71 5.51 7.46
N VAL A 77 22.45 5.15 7.65
CA VAL A 77 21.32 6.07 7.74
C VAL A 77 20.43 5.65 8.90
N SER A 78 20.23 6.57 9.85
CA SER A 78 19.29 6.37 10.93
C SER A 78 17.86 6.38 10.39
N VAL A 79 17.16 5.25 10.53
CA VAL A 79 15.74 5.13 10.17
C VAL A 79 14.90 5.69 11.33
N PRO A 80 13.99 6.65 11.10
CA PRO A 80 13.15 7.20 12.15
C PRO A 80 12.29 6.12 12.84
N PRO A 81 12.14 6.16 14.18
CA PRO A 81 11.32 5.20 14.91
C PRO A 81 9.88 5.10 14.38
N VAL A 82 9.26 6.22 14.00
CA VAL A 82 7.90 6.26 13.44
C VAL A 82 7.75 5.38 12.20
N TYR A 83 8.76 5.34 11.34
CA TYR A 83 8.77 4.48 10.16
C TYR A 83 8.91 3.01 10.55
N VAL A 84 9.83 2.71 11.47
CA VAL A 84 10.07 1.36 11.97
C VAL A 84 8.81 0.79 12.62
N ASP A 85 8.08 1.60 13.39
CA ASP A 85 6.84 1.20 14.05
C ASP A 85 5.71 0.96 13.04
N ALA A 86 5.60 1.81 12.00
CA ALA A 86 4.67 1.59 10.90
C ALA A 86 4.98 0.29 10.14
N ALA A 87 6.25 0.03 9.83
CA ALA A 87 6.69 -1.20 9.18
C ALA A 87 6.39 -2.45 10.04
N LYS A 88 6.68 -2.40 11.35
CA LYS A 88 6.35 -3.48 12.28
C LYS A 88 4.86 -3.75 12.31
N LYS A 89 4.03 -2.71 12.42
CA LYS A 89 2.58 -2.84 12.38
C LYS A 89 2.11 -3.52 11.08
N PHE A 90 2.63 -3.07 9.94
CA PHE A 90 2.31 -3.69 8.65
C PHE A 90 2.72 -5.17 8.58
N ILE A 91 3.90 -5.53 9.09
CA ILE A 91 4.37 -6.93 9.15
C ILE A 91 3.43 -7.81 9.98
N LEU A 92 3.00 -7.30 11.14
CA LEU A 92 2.06 -7.99 12.02
C LEU A 92 0.70 -8.16 11.34
N ASP A 93 0.17 -7.10 10.76
CA ASP A 93 -1.14 -7.09 10.09
C ASP A 93 -1.15 -7.98 8.82
N LYS A 94 -0.01 -8.15 8.16
CA LYS A 94 0.14 -9.01 6.97
C LYS A 94 0.05 -10.51 7.28
N GLY A 95 0.30 -10.93 8.52
CA GLY A 95 0.13 -12.33 8.94
C GLY A 95 1.01 -13.33 8.17
N TYR A 96 2.32 -13.08 8.10
CA TYR A 96 3.26 -13.98 7.40
C TYR A 96 3.23 -15.41 7.96
N SER A 97 3.30 -16.40 7.06
CA SER A 97 3.50 -17.80 7.44
C SER A 97 4.92 -18.04 7.98
N PRO A 98 5.09 -18.97 8.94
CA PRO A 98 6.41 -19.37 9.42
C PRO A 98 7.28 -19.92 8.30
N LYS A 99 8.54 -19.47 8.24
CA LYS A 99 9.57 -20.15 7.45
C LYS A 99 10.33 -21.09 8.37
N LEU A 100 10.39 -22.36 8.00
CA LEU A 100 11.01 -23.41 8.80
C LEU A 100 12.24 -23.98 8.09
N ASP A 101 13.29 -24.24 8.86
CA ASP A 101 14.42 -25.09 8.47
C ASP A 101 14.57 -26.20 9.51
N ASN A 102 14.56 -27.46 9.06
CA ASN A 102 14.57 -28.63 9.94
C ASN A 102 13.54 -28.56 11.08
N GLY A 103 12.33 -28.08 10.78
CA GLY A 103 11.23 -27.93 11.74
C GLY A 103 11.34 -26.76 12.72
N LYS A 104 12.37 -25.92 12.60
CA LYS A 104 12.59 -24.76 13.46
C LYS A 104 12.32 -23.45 12.72
N PRO A 105 11.66 -22.46 13.34
CA PRO A 105 11.53 -21.11 12.79
C PRO A 105 12.89 -20.52 12.41
N VAL A 106 12.99 -20.03 11.18
CA VAL A 106 14.16 -19.31 10.68
C VAL A 106 13.81 -17.89 10.30
N GLU A 107 14.81 -17.02 10.39
CA GLU A 107 14.69 -15.64 9.97
C GLU A 107 14.54 -15.56 8.45
N PHE A 108 13.58 -14.75 8.01
CA PHE A 108 13.45 -14.36 6.63
C PHE A 108 13.38 -12.85 6.49
N TYR A 109 13.57 -12.37 5.27
CA TYR A 109 13.69 -10.94 5.01
C TYR A 109 12.53 -10.43 4.17
N THR A 110 12.08 -9.23 4.51
CA THR A 110 11.22 -8.39 3.67
C THR A 110 11.81 -6.99 3.63
N TYR A 111 11.32 -6.13 2.74
CA TYR A 111 11.81 -4.76 2.65
C TYR A 111 10.66 -3.80 2.37
N PHE A 112 10.83 -2.56 2.85
CA PHE A 112 9.95 -1.44 2.57
C PHE A 112 10.79 -0.23 2.18
N PHE A 113 10.21 0.70 1.43
CA PHE A 113 10.90 1.92 1.05
C PHE A 113 10.63 3.05 2.03
N TYR A 114 11.67 3.81 2.33
CA TYR A 114 11.69 4.95 3.26
C TYR A 114 12.10 6.20 2.49
N ASP A 115 11.23 7.20 2.48
CA ASP A 115 11.55 8.55 2.03
C ASP A 115 11.87 9.43 3.25
N PRO A 116 13.12 9.88 3.43
CA PRO A 116 13.48 10.74 4.54
C PRO A 116 12.84 12.13 4.50
N ALA A 117 12.33 12.57 3.35
CA ALA A 117 11.53 13.79 3.26
C ALA A 117 10.11 13.59 3.80
N ASN A 118 9.62 12.34 3.88
CA ASN A 118 8.28 11.99 4.30
C ASN A 118 8.31 10.79 5.29
N PRO A 119 8.92 10.95 6.47
CA PRO A 119 9.21 9.81 7.37
C PRO A 119 7.98 9.13 7.96
N ASN A 120 6.81 9.77 7.87
CA ASN A 120 5.54 9.20 8.32
C ASN A 120 4.89 8.28 7.29
N VAL A 121 5.48 8.15 6.10
CA VAL A 121 4.94 7.35 5.00
C VAL A 121 5.72 6.04 4.90
N LEU A 122 5.03 4.93 5.14
CA LEU A 122 5.52 3.60 4.77
C LEU A 122 5.23 3.35 3.29
N ILE A 123 6.26 3.23 2.47
CA ILE A 123 6.10 2.95 1.04
C ILE A 123 6.21 1.44 0.84
N THR A 124 5.08 0.82 0.48
CA THR A 124 4.92 -0.61 0.17
C THR A 124 4.47 -0.78 -1.27
N GLU A 125 4.91 -1.84 -1.96
CA GLU A 125 4.49 -2.24 -3.32
C GLU A 125 4.34 -1.08 -4.35
N THR A 126 5.31 -0.94 -5.24
CA THR A 126 5.08 -0.31 -6.55
C THR A 126 4.35 -1.32 -7.43
N LYS A 127 3.07 -1.03 -7.72
CA LYS A 127 2.22 -1.80 -8.63
C LYS A 127 2.80 -1.86 -10.04
#